data_AF-A0A2G1UK77-F1
#
_entry.id   AF-A0A2G1UK77-F1
#
_cell.length_a   1.000
_cell.length_b   1.000
_cell.length_c   1.000
_cell.angle_alpha   90.00
_cell.angle_beta   90.00
_cell.angle_gamma   90.00
#
_symmetry.space_group_name_H-M   'P 1'
#
loop_
_entity.id
_entity.type
_entity.pdbx_description
1 polymer ?
#
loop_
_entity_poly.entity_id
_entity_poly.type
_entity_poly.pdbx_seq_one_letter_code
_entity_poly.pdbx_strand_id
1 'polypeptide(L)'
;MIGIPIGLLTANAVEWVFHKQVLHGLGRNRDSFWAFHWHDHHRSVRKNGFLDEDYRQPPLTWNAQTKEVAALVAGAAAVTPLLPVAPFFVGTLYYCAWNYYRVHRKSHLDPQWAREHLPWHYDHHMGRNPNANWCVTRPWFDNLMGTREPMESRQPAS
;
A
#
# COMPACT_ATOMS: atom_id res chain seq x y z
N MET A 1 4.80 -17.81 20.92
CA MET A 1 3.96 -17.05 19.95
C MET A 1 4.82 -16.34 18.89
N ILE A 2 5.76 -17.03 18.25
CA ILE A 2 6.69 -16.44 17.28
C ILE A 2 6.02 -16.03 15.95
N GLY A 3 4.81 -16.55 15.69
CA GLY A 3 4.04 -16.22 14.48
C GLY A 3 3.65 -14.75 14.35
N ILE A 4 3.51 -14.01 15.46
CA ILE A 4 3.18 -12.57 15.44
C ILE A 4 4.33 -11.73 14.85
N PRO A 5 5.55 -11.73 15.43
CA PRO A 5 6.65 -10.95 14.86
C PRO A 5 7.02 -11.39 13.43
N ILE A 6 6.99 -12.70 13.15
CA ILE A 6 7.21 -13.22 11.78
C ILE A 6 6.12 -12.72 10.83
N GLY A 7 4.86 -12.72 11.26
CA GLY A 7 3.74 -12.21 10.45
C GLY A 7 3.87 -10.73 10.13
N LEU A 8 4.24 -9.89 11.11
CA LEU A 8 4.47 -8.46 10.90
C LEU A 8 5.60 -8.20 9.90
N LEU A 9 6.73 -8.90 10.03
CA LEU A 9 7.85 -8.78 9.10
C LEU A 9 7.47 -9.27 7.70
N THR A 10 6.77 -10.41 7.62
CA THR A 10 6.32 -10.98 6.34
C THR A 10 5.35 -10.04 5.63
N ALA A 11 4.39 -9.45 6.34
CA ALA A 11 3.44 -8.52 5.76
C ALA A 11 4.15 -7.30 5.16
N ASN A 12 5.11 -6.69 5.86
CA ASN A 12 5.84 -5.55 5.32
C ASN A 12 6.77 -5.92 4.16
N ALA A 13 7.35 -7.13 4.17
CA ALA A 13 8.09 -7.67 3.03
C ALA A 13 7.19 -7.82 1.79
N VAL A 14 5.98 -8.36 2.00
CA VAL A 14 4.98 -8.52 0.94
C VAL A 14 4.53 -7.16 0.41
N GLU A 15 4.27 -6.16 1.27
CA GLU A 15 4.01 -4.78 0.84
C GLU A 15 5.10 -4.30 -0.12
N TRP A 16 6.37 -4.40 0.28
CA TRP A 16 7.50 -3.94 -0.53
C TRP A 16 7.59 -4.66 -1.88
N VAL A 17 7.57 -6.01 -1.87
CA VAL A 17 7.72 -6.81 -3.09
C VAL A 17 6.52 -6.60 -4.02
N PHE A 18 5.31 -6.68 -3.48
CA PHE A 18 4.09 -6.59 -4.27
C PHE A 18 3.93 -5.20 -4.87
N HIS A 19 4.17 -4.15 -4.08
CA HIS A 19 4.07 -2.79 -4.58
C HIS A 19 5.10 -2.50 -5.68
N LYS A 20 6.35 -2.91 -5.47
CA LYS A 20 7.43 -2.72 -6.44
C LYS A 20 7.25 -3.54 -7.72
N GLN A 21 7.06 -4.86 -7.59
CA GLN A 21 7.13 -5.79 -8.72
C GLN A 21 5.78 -5.97 -9.41
N VAL A 22 4.68 -6.00 -8.65
CA VAL A 22 3.34 -6.24 -9.20
C VAL A 22 2.68 -4.92 -9.54
N LEU A 23 2.48 -4.05 -8.55
CA LEU A 23 1.71 -2.83 -8.74
C LEU A 23 2.44 -1.81 -9.63
N HIS A 24 3.75 -1.63 -9.48
CA HIS A 24 4.55 -0.77 -10.37
C HIS A 24 5.13 -1.53 -11.56
N GLY A 25 5.76 -2.68 -11.34
CA GLY A 25 6.38 -3.47 -12.41
C GLY A 25 5.37 -3.88 -13.48
N LEU A 26 4.31 -4.60 -13.11
CA LEU A 26 3.25 -5.00 -14.04
C LEU A 26 2.25 -3.88 -14.32
N GLY A 27 1.96 -3.00 -13.35
CA GLY A 27 0.94 -1.95 -13.51
C GLY A 27 1.35 -0.80 -14.44
N ARG A 28 2.62 -0.66 -14.80
CA ARG A 28 3.01 0.28 -15.87
C ARG A 28 2.48 -0.12 -17.25
N ASN A 29 2.29 -1.42 -17.49
CA ASN A 29 1.61 -1.90 -18.69
C ASN A 29 0.09 -1.67 -18.58
N ARG A 30 -0.51 -0.97 -19.54
CA ARG A 30 -1.95 -0.64 -19.53
C ARG A 30 -2.86 -1.85 -19.71
N ASP A 31 -2.36 -2.90 -20.36
CA ASP A 31 -3.13 -4.12 -20.58
C ASP A 31 -3.11 -5.07 -19.35
N SER A 32 -2.34 -4.71 -18.33
CA SER A 32 -2.25 -5.46 -17.08
C SER A 32 -3.48 -5.23 -16.20
N PHE A 33 -3.95 -6.28 -15.51
CA PHE A 33 -4.94 -6.12 -14.45
C PHE A 33 -4.50 -5.09 -13.41
N TRP A 34 -3.19 -5.00 -13.13
CA TRP A 34 -2.59 -4.09 -12.14
C TRP A 34 -2.43 -2.64 -12.64
N ALA A 35 -2.84 -2.35 -13.88
CA ALA A 35 -2.70 -1.02 -14.49
C ALA A 35 -3.39 0.09 -13.68
N PHE A 36 -4.43 -0.26 -12.92
CA PHE A 36 -5.17 0.69 -12.08
C PHE A 36 -4.27 1.41 -11.08
N HIS A 37 -3.25 0.73 -10.55
CA HIS A 37 -2.42 1.31 -9.53
C HIS A 37 -1.58 2.47 -10.10
N TRP A 38 -0.98 2.30 -11.27
CA TRP A 38 -0.16 3.34 -11.89
C TRP A 38 -0.97 4.38 -12.67
N HIS A 39 -1.90 3.93 -13.52
CA HIS A 39 -2.57 4.82 -14.47
C HIS A 39 -3.78 5.54 -13.88
N ASP A 40 -4.43 4.96 -12.86
CA ASP A 40 -5.61 5.54 -12.21
C ASP A 40 -5.19 6.17 -10.87
N HIS A 41 -4.80 5.33 -9.90
CA HIS A 41 -4.50 5.75 -8.53
C HIS A 41 -3.32 6.73 -8.45
N HIS A 42 -2.10 6.36 -8.89
CA HIS A 42 -0.95 7.26 -8.86
C HIS A 42 -1.17 8.56 -9.64
N ARG A 43 -1.82 8.47 -10.81
CA ARG A 43 -2.14 9.63 -11.64
C ARG A 43 -3.10 10.57 -10.91
N SER A 44 -4.18 10.03 -10.34
CA SER A 44 -5.20 10.76 -9.58
C SER A 44 -4.58 11.44 -8.37
N VAL A 45 -3.94 10.65 -7.51
CA VAL A 45 -3.27 11.09 -6.27
C VAL A 45 -2.29 12.23 -6.55
N ARG A 46 -1.42 12.07 -7.56
CA ARG A 46 -0.42 13.10 -7.87
C ARG A 46 -1.03 14.39 -8.41
N LYS A 47 -2.11 14.30 -9.20
CA LYS A 47 -2.82 15.48 -9.73
C LYS A 47 -3.61 16.21 -8.65
N ASN A 48 -4.12 15.49 -7.66
CA ASN A 48 -5.06 16.00 -6.67
C ASN A 48 -4.41 16.26 -5.30
N GLY A 49 -3.09 16.51 -5.27
CA GLY A 49 -2.40 16.86 -4.02
C GLY A 49 -2.47 15.76 -2.95
N PHE A 50 -2.29 14.51 -3.37
CA PHE A 50 -2.36 13.28 -2.58
C PHE A 50 -3.77 12.73 -2.28
N LEU A 51 -4.83 13.44 -2.66
CA LEU A 51 -6.21 12.95 -2.53
C LEU A 51 -6.55 11.91 -3.59
N ASP A 52 -7.34 10.90 -3.19
CA ASP A 52 -7.95 9.96 -4.14
C ASP A 52 -9.44 9.75 -3.85
N GLU A 53 -10.27 10.22 -4.78
CA GLU A 53 -11.72 10.20 -4.70
C GLU A 53 -12.30 8.78 -4.83
N ASP A 54 -11.54 7.84 -5.37
CA ASP A 54 -11.94 6.42 -5.42
C ASP A 54 -12.21 5.86 -4.02
N TYR A 55 -11.53 6.38 -2.99
CA TYR A 55 -11.73 5.97 -1.60
C TYR A 55 -13.01 6.52 -0.94
N ARG A 56 -13.67 7.50 -1.57
CA ARG A 56 -14.98 7.98 -1.12
C ARG A 56 -16.12 7.10 -1.62
N GLN A 57 -15.88 6.31 -2.66
CA GLN A 57 -16.89 5.45 -3.23
C GLN A 57 -17.05 4.18 -2.40
N PRO A 58 -18.24 3.55 -2.42
CA PRO A 58 -18.42 2.23 -1.85
C PRO A 58 -17.44 1.21 -2.49
N PRO A 59 -16.91 0.23 -1.74
CA PRO A 59 -15.98 -0.80 -2.26
C PRO A 59 -16.65 -1.82 -3.21
N LEU A 60 -17.79 -1.46 -3.81
CA LEU A 60 -18.51 -2.23 -4.83
C LEU A 60 -18.45 -1.55 -6.21
N THR A 61 -17.99 -0.29 -6.27
CA THR A 61 -17.77 0.42 -7.53
C THR A 61 -16.48 -0.07 -8.16
N TRP A 62 -16.50 -0.48 -9.44
CA TRP A 62 -15.31 -1.02 -10.10
C TRP A 62 -14.24 0.04 -10.39
N ASN A 63 -13.40 0.33 -9.39
CA ASN A 63 -12.35 1.35 -9.42
C ASN A 63 -11.06 0.85 -8.73
N ALA A 64 -10.09 1.73 -8.47
CA ALA A 64 -8.83 1.34 -7.84
C ALA A 64 -9.02 0.75 -6.43
N GLN A 65 -9.91 1.35 -5.62
CA GLN A 65 -10.22 0.87 -4.26
C GLN A 65 -10.75 -0.57 -4.28
N THR A 66 -11.72 -0.88 -5.15
CA THR A 66 -12.31 -2.23 -5.20
C THR A 66 -11.30 -3.28 -5.68
N LYS A 67 -10.41 -2.93 -6.62
CA LYS A 67 -9.35 -3.84 -7.08
C LYS A 67 -8.30 -4.09 -5.99
N GLU A 68 -7.96 -3.07 -5.20
CA GLU A 68 -7.11 -3.22 -4.01
C GLU A 68 -7.76 -4.17 -2.99
N VAL A 69 -9.04 -3.96 -2.64
CA VAL A 69 -9.77 -4.84 -1.71
C VAL A 69 -9.80 -6.28 -2.25
N ALA A 70 -10.05 -6.47 -3.54
CA ALA A 70 -10.04 -7.80 -4.16
C ALA A 70 -8.67 -8.49 -4.04
N ALA A 71 -7.58 -7.75 -4.26
CA ALA A 71 -6.22 -8.28 -4.12
C ALA A 71 -5.89 -8.65 -2.66
N LEU A 72 -6.31 -7.84 -1.68
CA LEU A 72 -6.14 -8.13 -0.25
C LEU A 72 -6.94 -9.36 0.18
N VAL A 73 -8.18 -9.50 -0.28
CA VAL A 73 -9.01 -10.68 -0.01
C VAL A 73 -8.39 -11.93 -0.64
N ALA A 74 -7.91 -11.85 -1.87
CA ALA A 74 -7.23 -12.95 -2.53
C ALA A 74 -5.94 -13.36 -1.78
N GLY A 75 -5.14 -12.40 -1.32
CA GLY A 75 -3.96 -12.64 -0.50
C GLY A 75 -4.29 -13.30 0.84
N ALA A 76 -5.34 -12.83 1.53
CA ALA A 76 -5.83 -13.45 2.75
C ALA A 76 -6.28 -14.90 2.50
N ALA A 77 -7.07 -15.13 1.45
CA ALA A 77 -7.53 -16.47 1.06
C ALA A 77 -6.37 -17.43 0.77
N ALA A 78 -5.29 -16.95 0.14
CA ALA A 78 -4.11 -17.75 -0.18
C ALA A 78 -3.35 -18.25 1.07
N VAL A 79 -3.38 -17.50 2.18
CA VAL A 79 -2.70 -17.90 3.42
C VAL A 79 -3.61 -18.64 4.40
N THR A 80 -4.94 -18.59 4.21
CA THR A 80 -5.94 -19.31 5.03
C THR A 80 -5.63 -20.80 5.25
N PRO A 81 -5.16 -21.58 4.25
CA PRO A 81 -4.87 -23.00 4.46
C PRO A 81 -3.82 -23.27 5.55
N LEU A 82 -2.99 -22.28 5.92
CA LEU A 82 -2.00 -22.40 6.99
C LEU A 82 -2.61 -22.20 8.39
N LEU A 83 -3.88 -21.79 8.51
CA LEU A 83 -4.52 -21.46 9.78
C LEU A 83 -4.48 -22.62 10.80
N PRO A 84 -4.69 -23.91 10.44
CA PRO A 84 -4.63 -25.01 11.40
C PRO A 84 -3.24 -25.23 12.01
N VAL A 85 -2.17 -24.85 11.31
CA VAL A 85 -0.77 -25.10 11.74
C VAL A 85 -0.07 -23.85 12.27
N ALA A 86 -0.45 -22.67 11.79
CA ALA A 86 0.18 -21.39 12.13
C ALA A 86 -0.84 -20.28 12.41
N PRO A 87 -1.78 -20.46 13.37
CA PRO A 87 -2.92 -19.56 13.55
C PRO A 87 -2.52 -18.12 13.88
N PHE A 88 -1.50 -17.94 14.73
CA PHE A 88 -1.01 -16.60 15.07
C PHE A 88 -0.34 -15.89 13.89
N PHE A 89 0.32 -16.64 13.00
CA PHE A 89 0.93 -16.06 11.81
C PHE A 89 -0.17 -15.59 10.84
N VAL A 90 -1.12 -16.47 10.51
CA VAL A 90 -2.23 -16.14 9.61
C VAL A 90 -3.10 -15.01 10.17
N GLY A 91 -3.45 -15.07 11.47
CA GLY A 91 -4.20 -13.99 12.12
C GLY A 91 -3.46 -12.66 12.11
N THR A 92 -2.13 -12.66 12.22
CA THR A 92 -1.32 -11.45 12.06
C THR A 92 -1.39 -10.92 10.62
N LEU A 93 -1.31 -11.78 9.61
CA LEU A 93 -1.43 -11.37 8.21
C LEU A 93 -2.81 -10.77 7.90
N TYR A 94 -3.89 -11.33 8.45
CA TYR A 94 -5.23 -10.74 8.32
C TYR A 94 -5.30 -9.35 8.96
N TYR A 95 -4.76 -9.21 10.16
CA TYR A 95 -4.64 -7.91 10.82
C TYR A 95 -3.85 -6.91 9.96
N CYS A 96 -2.72 -7.33 9.38
CA CYS A 96 -1.91 -6.48 8.53
C CYS A 96 -2.63 -6.07 7.24
N ALA A 97 -3.34 -6.99 6.58
CA ALA A 97 -4.11 -6.69 5.37
C ALA A 97 -5.24 -5.69 5.65
N TRP A 98 -5.97 -5.86 6.76
CA TRP A 98 -6.97 -4.89 7.21
C TRP A 98 -6.33 -3.54 7.54
N ASN A 99 -5.22 -3.54 8.27
CA ASN A 99 -4.54 -2.32 8.67
C ASN A 99 -3.98 -1.57 7.47
N TYR A 100 -3.42 -2.27 6.49
CA TYR A 100 -2.97 -1.72 5.21
C TYR A 100 -4.09 -0.93 4.55
N TYR A 101 -5.23 -1.57 4.28
CA TYR A 101 -6.36 -0.90 3.65
C TYR A 101 -6.84 0.31 4.46
N ARG A 102 -6.97 0.15 5.79
CA ARG A 102 -7.44 1.21 6.68
C ARG A 102 -6.55 2.45 6.63
N VAL A 103 -5.23 2.29 6.73
CA VAL A 103 -4.30 3.42 6.77
C VAL A 103 -4.03 4.00 5.39
N HIS A 104 -4.03 3.17 4.35
CA HIS A 104 -3.89 3.59 2.96
C HIS A 104 -5.08 4.45 2.52
N ARG A 105 -6.30 3.96 2.78
CA ARG A 105 -7.52 4.72 2.57
C ARG A 105 -7.53 6.03 3.35
N LYS A 106 -7.16 5.99 4.65
CA LYS A 106 -7.11 7.21 5.47
C LYS A 106 -6.12 8.21 4.90
N SER A 107 -4.93 7.77 4.47
CA SER A 107 -3.91 8.67 3.95
C SER A 107 -4.33 9.43 2.70
N HIS A 108 -5.13 8.80 1.83
CA HIS A 108 -5.64 9.45 0.62
C HIS A 108 -6.92 10.24 0.81
N LEU A 109 -7.57 10.14 1.98
CA LEU A 109 -8.69 10.99 2.37
C LEU A 109 -8.25 12.16 3.26
N ASP A 110 -7.10 12.04 3.91
CA ASP A 110 -6.50 13.05 4.79
C ASP A 110 -4.99 13.17 4.51
N PRO A 111 -4.60 14.00 3.50
CA PRO A 111 -3.20 14.22 3.14
C PRO A 111 -2.36 14.83 4.26
N GLN A 112 -2.97 15.62 5.16
CA GLN A 112 -2.24 16.16 6.31
C GLN A 112 -1.86 15.02 7.26
N TRP A 113 -2.83 14.18 7.62
CA TRP A 113 -2.57 13.00 8.44
C TRP A 113 -1.51 12.08 7.80
N ALA A 114 -1.57 11.89 6.48
CA ALA A 114 -0.59 11.10 5.75
C ALA A 114 0.83 11.67 5.87
N ARG A 115 1.00 12.99 5.68
CA ARG A 115 2.31 13.66 5.81
C ARG A 115 2.92 13.48 7.20
N GLU A 116 2.10 13.51 8.24
CA GLU A 116 2.55 13.40 9.63
C GLU A 116 2.83 11.94 10.03
N HIS A 117 1.96 11.00 9.61
CA HIS A 117 1.95 9.63 10.15
C HIS A 117 2.52 8.59 9.20
N LEU A 118 2.41 8.81 7.89
CA LEU A 118 2.94 7.94 6.82
C LEU A 118 3.76 8.76 5.81
N PRO A 119 4.77 9.55 6.24
CA PRO A 119 5.52 10.43 5.35
C PRO A 119 6.20 9.71 4.20
N TRP A 120 6.59 8.44 4.38
CA TRP A 120 7.16 7.62 3.30
C TRP A 120 6.14 7.33 2.19
N HIS A 121 4.88 7.04 2.54
CA HIS A 121 3.81 6.84 1.56
C HIS A 121 3.46 8.15 0.87
N TYR A 122 3.47 9.27 1.60
CA TYR A 122 3.36 10.59 0.98
C TYR A 122 4.47 10.84 -0.05
N ASP A 123 5.71 10.59 0.35
CA ASP A 123 6.88 10.75 -0.50
C ASP A 123 6.83 9.82 -1.73
N HIS A 124 6.25 8.63 -1.62
CA HIS A 124 6.07 7.70 -2.74
C HIS A 124 5.28 8.32 -3.90
N HIS A 125 4.15 8.95 -3.61
CA HIS A 125 3.31 9.54 -4.65
C HIS A 125 3.79 10.93 -5.09
N MET A 126 4.29 11.74 -4.14
CA MET A 126 4.56 13.15 -4.38
C MET A 126 6.04 13.43 -4.68
N GLY A 127 6.93 12.49 -4.40
CA GLY A 127 8.35 12.58 -4.67
C GLY A 127 8.69 12.67 -6.15
N ARG A 128 9.96 13.03 -6.43
CA ARG A 128 10.48 13.11 -7.80
C ARG A 128 10.77 11.73 -8.39
N ASN A 129 11.19 10.79 -7.53
CA ASN A 129 11.45 9.41 -7.91
C ASN A 129 10.21 8.55 -7.64
N PRO A 130 9.48 8.12 -8.67
CA PRO A 130 8.33 7.23 -8.49
C PRO A 130 8.74 5.77 -8.21
N ASN A 131 10.04 5.46 -8.19
CA ASN A 131 10.58 4.13 -7.94
C ASN A 131 11.25 3.98 -6.56
N ALA A 132 10.67 4.62 -5.54
CA ALA A 132 11.15 4.59 -4.15
C ALA A 132 9.96 4.55 -3.18
N ASN A 133 10.21 4.21 -1.91
CA ASN A 133 9.22 4.21 -0.82
C ASN A 133 8.03 3.26 -1.06
N TRP A 134 8.28 1.97 -1.21
CA TRP A 134 7.30 0.96 -1.59
C TRP A 134 6.37 0.51 -0.46
N CYS A 135 6.78 0.60 0.79
CA CYS A 135 5.92 0.15 1.89
C CYS A 135 4.88 1.22 2.22
N VAL A 136 3.66 0.81 2.60
CA VAL A 136 2.58 1.75 2.96
C VAL A 136 2.47 1.87 4.47
N THR A 137 2.45 0.75 5.21
CA THR A 137 2.14 0.78 6.65
C THR A 137 3.32 1.14 7.53
N ARG A 138 4.52 0.71 7.14
CA ARG A 138 5.81 0.93 7.82
C ARG A 138 6.94 0.92 6.79
N PRO A 139 7.97 1.77 6.87
CA PRO A 139 9.05 1.78 5.89
C PRO A 139 10.15 0.74 6.20
N TRP A 140 9.84 -0.38 6.89
CA TRP A 140 10.90 -1.29 7.36
C TRP A 140 11.67 -1.91 6.21
N PHE A 141 10.97 -2.45 5.21
CA PHE A 141 11.62 -3.01 4.03
C PHE A 141 12.17 -1.95 3.08
N ASP A 142 11.62 -0.75 3.05
CA ASP A 142 12.28 0.36 2.35
C ASP A 142 13.63 0.72 2.96
N ASN A 143 13.71 0.77 4.29
CA ASN A 143 14.97 1.03 4.98
C ASN A 143 15.94 -0.14 4.80
N LEU A 144 15.47 -1.37 4.95
CA LEU A 144 16.29 -2.58 4.83
C LEU A 144 16.85 -2.75 3.42
N MET A 145 16.04 -2.48 2.39
CA MET A 145 16.42 -2.65 0.99
C MET A 145 17.03 -1.39 0.37
N GLY A 146 17.19 -0.31 1.15
CA GLY A 146 17.77 0.96 0.69
C GLY A 146 16.92 1.70 -0.35
N THR A 147 15.59 1.55 -0.31
CA THR A 147 14.64 2.22 -1.22
C THR A 147 13.87 3.37 -0.56
N ARG A 148 14.22 3.75 0.67
CA ARG A 148 13.65 4.92 1.35
C ARG A 148 14.29 6.21 0.83
N GLU A 149 13.49 7.08 0.21
CA GLU A 149 13.90 8.40 -0.29
C GLU A 149 12.97 9.50 0.24
N PRO A 150 13.37 10.24 1.29
CA PRO A 150 12.58 11.36 1.82
C PRO A 150 12.52 12.55 0.86
N MET A 151 11.37 13.23 0.77
CA MET A 151 11.30 14.52 0.08
C MET A 151 11.98 15.63 0.91
N GLU A 152 12.79 16.48 0.26
CA GLU A 152 13.47 17.62 0.90
C GLU A 152 12.51 18.63 1.52
N SER A 153 11.39 18.92 0.84
CA SER A 153 10.34 19.79 1.36
C SER A 153 8.96 19.17 1.13
N ARG A 154 8.32 18.70 2.20
CA ARG A 154 6.89 18.39 2.21
C ARG A 154 6.13 19.71 2.44
N GLN A 155 6.13 20.61 1.45
CA GLN A 155 5.46 21.90 1.61
C GLN A 155 3.98 21.69 1.97
N PRO A 156 3.40 22.55 2.84
CA PRO A 156 1.97 22.51 3.13
C PRO A 156 1.20 22.75 1.83
N ALA A 157 0.05 22.07 1.70
CA ALA A 157 -0.87 22.39 0.62
C ALA A 157 -1.41 23.80 0.92
N SER A 158 -1.23 24.73 -0.01
CA SER A 158 -1.81 26.07 0.03
C SER A 158 -3.33 26.02 -0.03
#